data_AF-A0A932WFV0-F1
#
_entry.id   AF-A0A932WFV0-F1
#
_cell.length_a   1.000
_cell.length_b   1.000
_cell.length_c   1.000
_cell.angle_alpha   90.00
_cell.angle_beta   90.00
_cell.angle_gamma   90.00
#
_symmetry.space_group_name_H-M   'P 1'
#
loop_
_entity.id
_entity.type
_entity.pdbx_description
1 polymer ?
#
loop_
_entity_poly.entity_id
_entity_poly.type
_entity_poly.pdbx_seq_one_letter_code
_entity_poly.pdbx_strand_id
1 'polypeptide(L)'
;MKPLNARRESNLLKYLYYIIRNTTAPFKQVLKYIPGDADILDLGCGYGILIDFMSAKKNNCKVTGIDINVTRIETLKEKYPHHRFIAGDVLAEAKRLYAEKAGFDCIILFDVLYLMPPEKQKELIHIASRLLRPSGVFLIKEMDTEARLRFSFSYLQEFFSVKVMKITKGDGLYFMSKEDISGELCANNMQTEIIKMGSIFHPHTLIIGRKPREVFHG
;
A
#
# COMPACT_ATOMS: atom_id res chain seq x y z
N MET A 1 16.66 6.20 -26.08
CA MET A 1 15.26 5.87 -26.44
C MET A 1 15.05 4.37 -26.30
N LYS A 2 14.18 3.90 -25.39
CA LYS A 2 13.73 2.49 -25.44
C LYS A 2 12.85 2.30 -26.69
N PRO A 3 12.97 1.18 -27.43
CA PRO A 3 12.25 0.98 -28.69
C PRO A 3 10.73 1.05 -28.49
N LEU A 4 10.01 1.60 -29.47
CA LEU A 4 8.53 1.75 -29.42
C LEU A 4 7.81 0.45 -29.08
N ASN A 5 8.33 -0.70 -29.52
CA ASN A 5 7.76 -2.02 -29.24
C ASN A 5 7.86 -2.41 -27.75
N ALA A 6 8.99 -2.14 -27.09
CA ALA A 6 9.15 -2.37 -25.65
C ALA A 6 8.25 -1.45 -24.81
N ARG A 7 8.03 -0.21 -25.28
CA ARG A 7 7.11 0.74 -24.63
C ARG A 7 5.65 0.27 -24.76
N ARG A 8 5.27 -0.31 -25.90
CA ARG A 8 3.92 -0.82 -26.18
C ARG A 8 3.61 -2.13 -25.45
N GLU A 9 4.55 -3.07 -25.38
CA GLU A 9 4.45 -4.29 -24.57
C GLU A 9 4.40 -3.98 -23.07
N SER A 10 5.20 -3.00 -22.59
CA SER A 10 5.12 -2.55 -21.20
C SER A 10 3.76 -1.94 -20.84
N ASN A 11 3.10 -1.30 -21.82
CA ASN A 11 1.76 -0.72 -21.63
C ASN A 11 0.68 -1.81 -21.61
N LEU A 12 0.82 -2.87 -22.41
CA LEU A 12 -0.12 -4.00 -22.40
C LEU A 12 -0.02 -4.81 -21.10
N LEU A 13 1.19 -5.12 -20.64
CA LEU A 13 1.43 -5.79 -19.36
C LEU A 13 0.93 -4.93 -18.18
N LYS A 14 1.17 -3.62 -18.24
CA LYS A 14 0.60 -2.66 -17.28
C LYS A 14 -0.93 -2.68 -17.29
N TYR A 15 -1.55 -2.68 -18.47
CA TYR A 15 -3.00 -2.69 -18.63
C TYR A 15 -3.61 -4.01 -18.13
N LEU A 16 -2.98 -5.14 -18.44
CA LEU A 16 -3.37 -6.46 -17.94
C LEU A 16 -3.24 -6.51 -16.42
N TYR A 17 -2.11 -6.07 -15.85
CA TYR A 17 -1.93 -5.96 -14.40
C TYR A 17 -3.01 -5.08 -13.77
N TYR A 18 -3.33 -3.94 -14.39
CA TYR A 18 -4.37 -3.04 -13.93
C TYR A 18 -5.73 -3.73 -13.91
N ILE A 19 -6.13 -4.41 -15.00
CA ILE A 19 -7.40 -5.14 -15.08
C ILE A 19 -7.47 -6.22 -14.00
N ILE A 20 -6.45 -7.07 -13.91
CA ILE A 20 -6.39 -8.16 -12.93
C ILE A 20 -6.55 -7.60 -11.52
N ARG A 21 -5.80 -6.56 -11.17
CA ARG A 21 -5.85 -5.98 -9.83
C ARG A 21 -7.18 -5.27 -9.55
N ASN A 22 -7.77 -4.62 -10.55
CA ASN A 22 -9.06 -3.97 -10.44
C ASN A 22 -10.21 -4.95 -10.17
N THR A 23 -10.11 -6.20 -10.65
CA THR A 23 -11.11 -7.24 -10.44
C THR A 23 -10.83 -8.11 -9.22
N THR A 24 -9.56 -8.36 -8.90
CA THR A 24 -9.16 -9.28 -7.81
C THR A 24 -9.00 -8.59 -6.46
N ALA A 25 -8.53 -7.33 -6.43
CA ALA A 25 -8.34 -6.62 -5.17
C ALA A 25 -9.57 -5.76 -4.82
N PRO A 26 -10.02 -5.77 -3.55
CA PRO A 26 -11.25 -5.11 -3.13
C PRO A 26 -11.09 -3.60 -2.96
N PHE A 27 -10.48 -2.90 -3.93
CA PHE A 27 -10.18 -1.46 -3.84
C PHE A 27 -11.43 -0.63 -3.55
N LYS A 28 -12.55 -0.90 -4.24
CA LYS A 28 -13.82 -0.22 -3.97
C LYS A 28 -14.30 -0.38 -2.53
N GLN A 29 -14.08 -1.56 -1.93
CA GLN A 29 -14.50 -1.82 -0.57
C GLN A 29 -13.61 -1.08 0.44
N VAL A 30 -12.33 -0.84 0.14
CA VAL A 30 -11.46 -0.07 1.06
C VAL A 30 -11.77 1.42 1.06
N LEU A 31 -12.30 1.96 -0.04
CA LEU A 31 -12.61 3.40 -0.18
C LEU A 31 -13.60 3.93 0.86
N LYS A 32 -14.35 3.06 1.56
CA LYS A 32 -15.26 3.49 2.64
C LYS A 32 -14.54 3.78 3.96
N TYR A 33 -13.28 3.35 4.09
CA TYR A 33 -12.45 3.58 5.27
C TYR A 33 -11.45 4.72 5.09
N ILE A 34 -11.33 5.24 3.87
CA ILE A 34 -10.51 6.42 3.57
C ILE A 34 -11.34 7.66 3.87
N PRO A 35 -10.90 8.54 4.79
CA PRO A 35 -11.60 9.78 5.09
C PRO A 35 -11.64 10.72 3.88
N GLY A 36 -12.72 11.49 3.76
CA GLY A 36 -12.80 12.61 2.83
C GLY A 36 -11.88 13.75 3.27
N ASP A 37 -11.46 14.60 2.32
CA ASP A 37 -10.68 15.82 2.56
C ASP A 37 -9.44 15.61 3.43
N ALA A 38 -8.75 14.49 3.21
CA ALA A 38 -7.63 14.03 4.01
C ALA A 38 -6.28 14.16 3.29
N ASP A 39 -5.22 14.38 4.06
CA ASP A 39 -3.84 14.16 3.63
C ASP A 39 -3.52 12.65 3.75
N ILE A 40 -3.23 12.02 2.62
CA ILE A 40 -3.04 10.57 2.51
C ILE A 40 -1.58 10.26 2.19
N LEU A 41 -0.98 9.31 2.91
CA LEU A 41 0.29 8.69 2.54
C LEU A 41 0.03 7.29 1.98
N ASP A 42 0.39 7.04 0.73
CA ASP A 42 0.28 5.74 0.07
C ASP A 42 1.68 5.10 -0.08
N LEU A 43 2.00 4.19 0.83
CA LEU A 43 3.28 3.47 0.88
C LEU A 43 3.21 2.29 -0.08
N GLY A 44 3.90 2.40 -1.22
CA GLY A 44 3.82 1.43 -2.31
C GLY A 44 2.69 1.70 -3.29
N CYS A 45 2.55 2.96 -3.72
CA CYS A 45 1.43 3.42 -4.56
C CYS A 45 1.35 2.76 -5.95
N GLY A 46 2.39 2.05 -6.40
CA GLY A 46 2.36 1.22 -7.60
C GLY A 46 1.98 2.01 -8.86
N TYR A 47 1.01 1.50 -9.62
CA TYR A 47 0.49 2.19 -10.80
C TYR A 47 -0.60 3.23 -10.47
N GLY A 48 -0.88 3.48 -9.19
CA GLY A 48 -1.89 4.43 -8.74
C GLY A 48 -3.34 3.95 -8.87
N ILE A 49 -3.61 2.64 -8.91
CA ILE A 49 -4.99 2.10 -9.05
C ILE A 49 -5.91 2.66 -7.96
N LEU A 50 -5.43 2.70 -6.71
CA LEU A 50 -6.20 3.27 -5.60
C LEU A 50 -6.43 4.78 -5.78
N ILE A 51 -5.43 5.49 -6.30
CA ILE A 51 -5.50 6.93 -6.58
C ILE A 51 -6.54 7.19 -7.67
N ASP A 52 -6.56 6.41 -8.75
CA ASP A 52 -7.57 6.47 -9.81
C ASP A 52 -9.00 6.39 -9.22
N PHE A 53 -9.21 5.47 -8.28
CA PHE A 53 -10.48 5.32 -7.58
C PHE A 53 -10.82 6.48 -6.64
N MET A 54 -9.83 7.00 -5.91
CA MET A 54 -10.03 8.14 -5.02
C MET A 54 -10.34 9.42 -5.80
N SER A 55 -9.63 9.69 -6.90
CA SER A 55 -9.87 10.85 -7.77
C SER A 55 -11.28 10.82 -8.37
N ALA A 56 -11.83 9.64 -8.67
CA ALA A 56 -13.18 9.50 -9.22
C ALA A 56 -14.30 9.88 -8.23
N LYS A 57 -14.05 9.85 -6.90
CA LYS A 57 -15.05 10.17 -5.88
C LYS A 57 -15.28 11.67 -5.63
N LYS A 58 -14.53 12.56 -6.29
CA LYS A 58 -14.53 14.02 -6.03
C LYS A 58 -14.23 14.40 -4.57
N ASN A 59 -13.45 13.58 -3.85
CA ASN A 59 -12.94 13.96 -2.54
C ASN A 59 -11.73 14.90 -2.71
N ASN A 60 -11.57 15.92 -1.87
CA ASN A 60 -10.47 16.88 -1.94
C ASN A 60 -9.19 16.34 -1.26
N CYS A 61 -8.93 15.04 -1.36
CA CYS A 61 -7.78 14.40 -0.74
C CYS A 61 -6.46 14.82 -1.41
N LYS A 62 -5.40 14.98 -0.62
CA LYS A 62 -4.03 15.19 -1.10
C LYS A 62 -3.20 13.94 -0.88
N VAL A 63 -2.78 13.29 -1.95
CA VAL A 63 -1.99 12.06 -1.88
C VAL A 63 -0.50 12.38 -1.92
N THR A 64 0.26 11.79 -0.99
CA THR A 64 1.70 11.59 -1.07
C THR A 64 1.95 10.11 -1.36
N GLY A 65 2.35 9.76 -2.57
CA GLY A 65 2.62 8.37 -2.98
C GLY A 65 4.12 8.06 -3.02
N ILE A 66 4.51 6.91 -2.50
CA ILE A 66 5.91 6.43 -2.52
C ILE A 66 5.97 5.09 -3.24
N ASP A 67 6.90 4.90 -4.16
CA ASP A 67 7.19 3.61 -4.80
C ASP A 67 8.64 3.56 -5.29
N ILE A 68 9.26 2.37 -5.29
CA ILE A 68 10.65 2.20 -5.74
C ILE A 68 10.79 2.33 -7.27
N ASN A 69 9.70 2.16 -8.01
CA ASN A 69 9.73 2.21 -9.47
C ASN A 69 9.61 3.65 -9.98
N VAL A 70 10.75 4.21 -10.39
CA VAL A 70 10.87 5.58 -10.92
C VAL A 70 9.90 5.85 -12.06
N THR A 71 9.77 4.93 -13.02
CA THR A 71 8.88 5.12 -14.20
C THR A 71 7.40 5.19 -13.81
N ARG A 72 6.96 4.43 -12.80
CA ARG A 72 5.60 4.53 -12.27
C ARG A 72 5.36 5.88 -11.62
N ILE A 73 6.32 6.34 -10.82
CA ILE A 73 6.25 7.63 -10.15
C ILE A 73 6.22 8.78 -11.15
N GLU A 74 7.05 8.76 -12.20
CA GLU A 74 7.01 9.76 -13.28
C GLU A 74 5.63 9.81 -13.95
N THR A 75 5.07 8.64 -14.27
CA THR A 75 3.72 8.57 -14.85
C THR A 75 2.65 9.16 -13.92
N LEU A 76 2.75 8.92 -12.61
CA LEU A 76 1.80 9.46 -11.63
C LEU A 76 1.93 10.98 -11.46
N LYS A 77 3.16 11.51 -11.51
CA LYS A 77 3.39 12.97 -11.50
C LYS A 77 2.74 13.67 -12.70
N GLU A 78 2.86 13.08 -13.88
CA GLU A 78 2.21 13.60 -15.10
C GLU A 78 0.69 13.53 -15.00
N LYS A 79 0.15 12.41 -14.51
CA LYS A 79 -1.29 12.17 -14.44
C LYS A 79 -1.98 12.96 -13.32
N TYR A 80 -1.30 13.20 -12.21
CA TYR A 80 -1.85 13.83 -11.01
C TYR A 80 -0.93 14.93 -10.45
N PRO A 81 -0.80 16.08 -11.15
CA PRO A 81 0.14 17.14 -10.77
C PRO A 81 -0.17 17.82 -9.43
N HIS A 82 -1.38 17.64 -8.88
CA HIS A 82 -1.80 18.17 -7.58
C HIS A 82 -1.45 17.24 -6.39
N HIS A 83 -0.86 16.08 -6.65
CA HIS A 83 -0.38 15.14 -5.64
C HIS A 83 1.15 15.15 -5.58
N ARG A 84 1.72 14.65 -4.47
CA ARG A 84 3.17 14.50 -4.29
C ARG A 84 3.54 13.05 -4.56
N PHE A 85 4.55 12.81 -5.40
CA PHE A 85 5.06 11.46 -5.64
C PHE A 85 6.57 11.39 -5.46
N ILE A 86 7.02 10.37 -4.74
CA ILE A 86 8.41 10.17 -4.34
C ILE A 86 8.87 8.80 -4.86
N ALA A 87 9.94 8.78 -5.64
CA ALA A 87 10.58 7.55 -6.06
C ALA A 87 11.63 7.15 -5.02
N GLY A 88 11.43 6.01 -4.34
CA GLY A 88 12.32 5.60 -3.26
C GLY A 88 11.85 4.35 -2.53
N ASP A 89 12.72 3.85 -1.64
CA ASP A 89 12.35 2.80 -0.69
C ASP A 89 11.37 3.35 0.34
N VAL A 90 10.26 2.63 0.57
CA VAL A 90 9.16 3.11 1.41
C VAL A 90 9.57 3.38 2.85
N LEU A 91 10.49 2.58 3.40
CA LEU A 91 10.96 2.72 4.78
C LEU A 91 11.92 3.90 4.90
N ALA A 92 12.86 4.05 3.96
CA ALA A 92 13.78 5.17 3.94
C ALA A 92 13.02 6.51 3.80
N GLU A 93 12.07 6.60 2.86
CA GLU A 93 11.31 7.83 2.63
C GLU A 93 10.32 8.11 3.77
N ALA A 94 9.73 7.10 4.41
CA ALA A 94 8.91 7.29 5.60
C ALA A 94 9.72 7.90 6.77
N LYS A 95 10.95 7.42 7.00
CA LYS A 95 11.88 8.00 7.99
C LYS A 95 12.20 9.46 7.67
N ARG A 96 12.42 9.77 6.38
CA ARG A 96 12.68 11.14 5.93
C ARG A 96 11.48 12.06 6.16
N LEU A 97 10.26 11.63 5.78
CA LEU A 97 9.03 12.39 6.03
C LEU A 97 8.83 12.65 7.54
N TYR A 98 9.17 11.68 8.38
CA TYR A 98 9.09 11.85 9.83
C TYR A 98 10.10 12.89 10.33
N ALA A 99 11.34 12.87 9.83
CA ALA A 99 12.34 13.89 10.13
C ALA A 99 11.91 15.29 9.66
N GLU A 100 11.18 15.38 8.54
CA GLU A 100 10.55 16.61 8.02
C GLU A 100 9.32 17.06 8.84
N LYS A 101 8.95 16.34 9.92
CA LYS A 101 7.74 16.57 10.73
C LYS A 101 6.44 16.56 9.92
N ALA A 102 6.40 15.77 8.85
CA ALA A 102 5.18 15.54 8.09
C ALA A 102 4.14 14.80 8.94
N GLY A 103 2.87 14.94 8.58
CA GLY A 103 1.77 14.22 9.22
C GLY A 103 0.62 13.99 8.25
N PHE A 104 -0.08 12.86 8.40
CA PHE A 104 -1.15 12.41 7.51
C PHE A 104 -2.38 11.99 8.31
N ASP A 105 -3.57 12.19 7.72
CA ASP A 105 -4.85 11.76 8.31
C ASP A 105 -5.15 10.30 7.97
N CYS A 106 -4.61 9.81 6.84
CA CYS A 106 -4.70 8.42 6.43
C CYS A 106 -3.35 7.92 5.91
N ILE A 107 -2.96 6.73 6.34
CA ILE A 107 -1.81 6.01 5.77
C ILE A 107 -2.31 4.69 5.19
N ILE A 108 -1.81 4.34 4.02
CA ILE A 108 -2.20 3.15 3.26
C ILE A 108 -0.95 2.33 2.96
N LEU A 109 -1.04 1.03 3.18
CA LEU A 109 0.04 0.08 2.94
C LEU A 109 -0.54 -1.24 2.41
N PHE A 110 -0.61 -1.36 1.08
CA PHE A 110 -1.30 -2.48 0.42
C PHE A 110 -0.34 -3.36 -0.37
N ASP A 111 -0.27 -4.64 -0.01
CA ASP A 111 0.54 -5.65 -0.69
C ASP A 111 2.05 -5.28 -0.80
N VAL A 112 2.61 -4.72 0.28
CA VAL A 112 4.00 -4.26 0.37
C VAL A 112 4.79 -5.00 1.44
N LEU A 113 4.18 -5.27 2.61
CA LEU A 113 4.92 -5.76 3.77
C LEU A 113 5.64 -7.08 3.48
N TYR A 114 5.01 -7.98 2.71
CA TYR A 114 5.58 -9.29 2.41
C TYR A 114 6.87 -9.28 1.57
N LEU A 115 7.24 -8.11 1.04
CA LEU A 115 8.48 -7.90 0.29
C LEU A 115 9.67 -7.54 1.18
N MET A 116 9.45 -7.39 2.49
CA MET A 116 10.44 -6.87 3.44
C MET A 116 10.72 -7.92 4.52
N PRO A 117 11.96 -8.04 5.04
CA PRO A 117 12.23 -8.84 6.23
C PRO A 117 11.38 -8.41 7.44
N PRO A 118 11.04 -9.34 8.37
CA PRO A 118 10.14 -9.04 9.49
C PRO A 118 10.52 -7.81 10.31
N GLU A 119 11.80 -7.61 10.62
CA GLU A 119 12.24 -6.42 11.37
C GLU A 119 11.95 -5.11 10.64
N LYS A 120 12.11 -5.09 9.31
CA LYS A 120 11.77 -3.92 8.50
C LYS A 120 10.27 -3.70 8.37
N GLN A 121 9.48 -4.76 8.44
CA GLN A 121 8.01 -4.66 8.47
C GLN A 121 7.55 -3.95 9.75
N LYS A 122 8.04 -4.40 10.91
CA LYS A 122 7.77 -3.76 12.21
C LYS A 122 8.24 -2.31 12.24
N GLU A 123 9.45 -2.06 11.75
CA GLU A 123 10.00 -0.72 11.67
C GLU A 123 9.15 0.21 10.78
N LEU A 124 8.66 -0.28 9.64
CA LEU A 124 7.77 0.47 8.75
C LEU A 124 6.43 0.79 9.43
N ILE A 125 5.82 -0.20 10.10
CA ILE A 125 4.58 0.01 10.86
C ILE A 125 4.80 1.05 11.96
N HIS A 126 5.91 0.96 12.69
CA HIS A 126 6.26 1.90 13.74
C HIS A 126 6.38 3.33 13.21
N ILE A 127 7.22 3.56 12.20
CA ILE A 127 7.44 4.92 11.67
C ILE A 127 6.18 5.49 11.01
N ALA A 128 5.42 4.66 10.30
CA ALA A 128 4.13 5.07 9.73
C ALA A 128 3.13 5.47 10.83
N SER A 129 3.08 4.72 11.94
CA SER A 129 2.24 5.05 13.09
C SER A 129 2.56 6.42 13.71
N ARG A 130 3.84 6.82 13.64
CA ARG A 130 4.32 8.14 14.10
C ARG A 130 3.97 9.27 13.13
N LEU A 131 3.93 8.98 11.83
CA LEU A 131 3.48 9.90 10.78
C LEU A 131 1.96 10.14 10.77
N LEU A 132 1.19 9.28 11.45
CA LEU A 132 -0.25 9.42 11.52
C LEU A 132 -0.64 10.49 12.55
N ARG A 133 -1.49 11.43 12.16
CA ARG A 133 -2.05 12.46 13.05
C ARG A 133 -3.01 11.83 14.09
N PRO A 134 -3.28 12.51 15.21
CA PRO A 134 -4.34 12.10 16.13
C PRO A 134 -5.68 11.94 15.40
N SER A 135 -6.47 10.93 15.76
CA SER A 135 -7.70 10.51 15.02
C SER A 135 -7.47 9.96 13.61
N GLY A 136 -6.22 9.86 13.14
CA GLY A 136 -5.92 9.31 11.82
C GLY A 136 -6.14 7.80 11.73
N VAL A 137 -6.20 7.30 10.49
CA VAL A 137 -6.40 5.88 10.19
C VAL A 137 -5.26 5.28 9.38
N PHE A 138 -4.77 4.11 9.81
CA PHE A 138 -3.80 3.30 9.09
C PHE A 138 -4.50 2.08 8.49
N LEU A 139 -4.48 1.96 7.16
CA LEU A 139 -5.08 0.87 6.40
C LEU A 139 -3.97 -0.06 5.87
N ILE A 140 -3.91 -1.28 6.38
CA ILE A 140 -2.98 -2.31 5.91
C ILE A 140 -3.80 -3.41 5.24
N LYS A 141 -3.51 -3.73 3.97
CA LYS A 141 -4.24 -4.77 3.24
C LYS A 141 -3.27 -5.80 2.67
N GLU A 142 -3.46 -7.05 3.08
CA GLU A 142 -2.65 -8.18 2.65
C GLU A 142 -3.53 -9.31 2.08
N MET A 143 -2.91 -10.27 1.41
CA MET A 143 -3.59 -11.53 1.05
C MET A 143 -3.67 -12.44 2.29
N ASP A 144 -4.80 -13.10 2.49
CA ASP A 144 -4.97 -13.98 3.66
C ASP A 144 -4.02 -15.18 3.57
N THR A 145 -3.14 -15.30 4.55
CA THR A 145 -2.11 -16.34 4.62
C THR A 145 -2.68 -17.72 4.96
N GLU A 146 -3.85 -17.80 5.59
CA GLU A 146 -4.49 -19.08 5.95
C GLU A 146 -5.15 -19.76 4.75
N ALA A 147 -5.49 -18.99 3.71
CA ALA A 147 -6.00 -19.52 2.44
C ALA A 147 -4.88 -20.03 1.49
N ARG A 148 -3.59 -19.87 1.87
CA ARG A 148 -2.41 -20.12 1.03
C ARG A 148 -2.36 -21.50 0.38
N LEU A 149 -2.80 -22.54 1.08
CA LEU A 149 -2.54 -23.92 0.64
C LEU A 149 -3.35 -24.32 -0.61
N ARG A 150 -4.49 -23.67 -0.89
CA ARG A 150 -5.41 -24.12 -1.95
C ARG A 150 -5.29 -23.39 -3.29
N PHE A 151 -4.78 -22.16 -3.33
CA PHE A 151 -4.81 -21.34 -4.55
C PHE A 151 -3.50 -20.64 -4.90
N SER A 152 -2.57 -20.50 -3.95
CA SER A 152 -1.38 -19.68 -4.17
C SER A 152 -0.39 -20.30 -5.13
N PHE A 153 -0.20 -21.62 -5.19
CA PHE A 153 0.91 -22.18 -5.98
C PHE A 153 0.85 -21.82 -7.47
N SER A 154 -0.30 -21.92 -8.12
CA SER A 154 -0.45 -21.65 -9.56
C SER A 154 -0.46 -20.16 -9.91
N TYR A 155 -1.17 -19.32 -9.14
CA TYR A 155 -1.23 -17.87 -9.36
C TYR A 155 0.08 -17.17 -8.98
N LEU A 156 0.73 -17.64 -7.91
CA LEU A 156 2.05 -17.18 -7.50
C LEU A 156 3.08 -17.56 -8.55
N GLN A 157 3.02 -18.74 -9.19
CA GLN A 157 3.91 -19.11 -10.31
C GLN A 157 3.78 -18.16 -11.51
N GLU A 158 2.55 -17.80 -11.87
CA GLU A 158 2.27 -16.91 -13.00
C GLU A 158 2.69 -15.45 -12.70
N PHE A 159 2.42 -14.98 -11.47
CA PHE A 159 2.87 -13.69 -10.96
C PHE A 159 4.40 -13.60 -10.73
N PHE A 160 5.03 -14.71 -10.35
CA PHE A 160 6.49 -14.79 -10.26
C PHE A 160 7.13 -14.81 -11.63
N SER A 161 6.54 -15.49 -12.62
CA SER A 161 7.12 -15.54 -13.98
C SER A 161 7.27 -14.15 -14.62
N VAL A 162 6.36 -13.22 -14.34
CA VAL A 162 6.50 -11.81 -14.77
C VAL A 162 7.47 -10.98 -13.90
N LYS A 163 7.73 -11.37 -12.65
CA LYS A 163 8.66 -10.67 -11.73
C LYS A 163 10.10 -11.22 -11.77
N VAL A 164 10.28 -12.49 -12.16
CA VAL A 164 11.56 -13.22 -12.25
C VAL A 164 12.41 -12.78 -13.44
N MET A 165 11.87 -11.97 -14.37
CA MET A 165 12.64 -11.29 -15.43
C MET A 165 13.47 -10.09 -14.92
N LYS A 166 14.12 -10.27 -13.75
CA LYS A 166 15.09 -9.39 -13.06
C LYS A 166 14.49 -8.11 -12.46
N ILE A 167 14.46 -8.03 -11.11
CA ILE A 167 14.74 -6.85 -10.24
C ILE A 167 14.10 -7.10 -8.85
N THR A 168 14.90 -7.53 -7.85
CA THR A 168 15.05 -6.91 -6.51
C THR A 168 16.07 -7.70 -5.67
N LYS A 169 17.01 -6.99 -5.02
CA LYS A 169 17.92 -7.49 -3.98
C LYS A 169 17.14 -7.76 -2.67
N GLY A 170 16.34 -8.82 -2.60
CA GLY A 170 15.62 -9.20 -1.38
C GLY A 170 15.56 -10.71 -1.24
N ASP A 171 15.96 -11.23 -0.07
CA ASP A 171 16.26 -12.64 0.20
C ASP A 171 15.04 -13.57 0.34
N GLY A 172 13.81 -13.08 0.08
CA GLY A 172 12.59 -13.90 0.15
C GLY A 172 11.29 -13.12 0.26
N LEU A 173 10.18 -13.84 0.44
CA LEU A 173 8.88 -13.29 0.81
C LEU A 173 8.57 -13.63 2.27
N TYR A 174 8.18 -12.64 3.07
CA TYR A 174 8.01 -12.77 4.53
C TYR A 174 6.59 -12.38 4.94
N PHE A 175 5.77 -13.33 5.36
CA PHE A 175 4.36 -13.05 5.62
C PHE A 175 4.11 -12.92 7.13
N MET A 176 3.60 -11.76 7.56
CA MET A 176 3.01 -11.59 8.89
C MET A 176 1.54 -12.02 8.86
N SER A 177 1.08 -12.63 9.94
CA SER A 177 -0.35 -12.90 10.11
C SER A 177 -1.12 -11.60 10.33
N LYS A 178 -2.44 -11.63 10.09
CA LYS A 178 -3.32 -10.49 10.39
C LYS A 178 -3.31 -10.16 11.89
N GLU A 179 -3.15 -11.17 12.75
CA GLU A 179 -3.00 -11.03 14.19
C GLU A 179 -1.68 -10.35 14.56
N ASP A 180 -0.56 -10.72 13.92
CA ASP A 180 0.74 -10.07 14.15
C ASP A 180 0.71 -8.59 13.71
N ILE A 181 0.15 -8.30 12.53
CA ILE A 181 -0.03 -6.93 12.04
C ILE A 181 -0.87 -6.12 13.03
N SER A 182 -1.99 -6.69 13.50
CA SER A 182 -2.84 -6.05 14.51
C SER A 182 -2.09 -5.82 15.83
N GLY A 183 -1.28 -6.80 16.27
CA GLY A 183 -0.45 -6.69 17.47
C GLY A 183 0.56 -5.54 17.38
N GLU A 184 1.25 -5.41 16.24
CA GLU A 184 2.19 -4.31 16.00
C GLU A 184 1.50 -2.94 15.97
N LEU A 185 0.29 -2.85 15.39
CA LEU A 185 -0.50 -1.61 15.45
C LEU A 185 -0.92 -1.27 16.89
N CYS A 186 -1.36 -2.25 17.68
CA CYS A 186 -1.70 -2.06 19.09
C CYS A 186 -0.48 -1.61 19.91
N ALA A 187 0.70 -2.22 19.69
CA ALA A 187 1.96 -1.81 20.31
C ALA A 187 2.34 -0.36 19.98
N ASN A 188 1.82 0.17 18.88
CA ASN A 188 1.96 1.57 18.46
C ASN A 188 0.77 2.46 18.87
N ASN A 189 0.05 2.08 19.92
CA ASN A 189 -1.07 2.82 20.52
C ASN A 189 -2.26 3.03 19.57
N MET A 190 -2.56 2.06 18.69
CA MET A 190 -3.75 2.10 17.85
C MET A 190 -4.82 1.14 18.35
N GLN A 191 -6.09 1.51 18.14
CA GLN A 191 -7.21 0.58 18.23
C GLN A 191 -7.35 -0.13 16.87
N THR A 192 -7.48 -1.45 16.86
CA THR A 192 -7.47 -2.22 15.62
C THR A 192 -8.81 -2.89 15.31
N GLU A 193 -9.11 -3.02 14.02
CA GLU A 193 -10.24 -3.78 13.48
C GLU A 193 -9.74 -4.62 12.29
N ILE A 194 -10.13 -5.89 12.23
CA ILE A 194 -9.78 -6.81 11.14
C ILE A 194 -11.02 -7.11 10.32
N ILE A 195 -10.94 -6.85 9.02
CA ILE A 195 -12.06 -6.99 8.09
C ILE A 195 -11.65 -7.97 7.00
N LYS A 196 -12.38 -9.09 6.92
CA LYS A 196 -12.27 -10.03 5.79
C LYS A 196 -12.90 -9.40 4.55
N MET A 197 -12.19 -9.45 3.45
CA MET A 197 -12.57 -8.85 2.18
C MET A 197 -12.25 -9.78 1.01
N GLY A 198 -12.74 -9.41 -0.16
CA GLY A 198 -12.52 -10.17 -1.39
C GLY A 198 -13.50 -11.34 -1.52
N SER A 199 -13.14 -12.31 -2.37
CA SER A 199 -13.96 -13.48 -2.64
C SER A 199 -13.33 -14.73 -2.04
N ILE A 200 -14.07 -15.85 -2.05
CA ILE A 200 -13.54 -17.17 -1.68
C ILE A 200 -12.26 -17.51 -2.49
N PHE A 201 -12.14 -17.01 -3.72
CA PHE A 201 -11.01 -17.25 -4.62
C PHE A 201 -9.86 -16.24 -4.46
N HIS A 202 -10.15 -15.05 -3.95
CA HIS A 202 -9.17 -14.00 -3.66
C HIS A 202 -9.41 -13.42 -2.26
N PRO A 203 -9.08 -14.19 -1.21
CA PRO A 203 -9.29 -13.73 0.15
C PRO A 203 -8.25 -12.67 0.49
N HIS A 204 -8.76 -11.51 0.89
CA HIS A 204 -7.98 -10.38 1.34
C HIS A 204 -8.37 -10.04 2.77
N THR A 205 -7.42 -9.54 3.52
CA THR A 205 -7.70 -9.01 4.85
C THR A 205 -7.27 -7.56 4.87
N LEU A 206 -8.18 -6.71 5.34
CA LEU A 206 -7.89 -5.32 5.68
C LEU A 206 -7.78 -5.22 7.20
N ILE A 207 -6.64 -4.77 7.68
CA ILE A 207 -6.40 -4.41 9.07
C ILE A 207 -6.45 -2.88 9.14
N ILE A 208 -7.31 -2.37 10.02
CA ILE A 208 -7.51 -0.94 10.24
C ILE A 208 -6.95 -0.60 11.61
N GLY A 209 -5.94 0.26 11.68
CA GLY A 209 -5.47 0.89 12.92
C GLY A 209 -6.03 2.31 13.05
N ARG A 210 -6.63 2.65 14.19
CA ARG A 210 -7.12 4.00 14.50
C ARG A 210 -6.30 4.61 15.61
N LYS A 211 -5.70 5.76 15.35
CA LYS A 211 -4.95 6.49 16.37
C LYS A 211 -5.93 7.24 17.27
N PRO A 212 -5.84 7.09 18.61
CA PRO A 212 -6.67 7.85 19.53
C PRO A 212 -6.54 9.35 19.34
N ARG A 213 -7.55 10.11 19.80
CA ARG A 213 -7.42 11.55 19.97
C ARG A 213 -6.39 11.84 21.05
N GLU A 214 -5.56 12.86 20.84
CA GLU A 214 -4.75 13.42 21.92
C GLU A 214 -5.68 14.02 22.97
N VAL A 215 -5.63 13.49 24.19
CA VAL A 215 -6.30 14.09 25.34
C VAL A 215 -5.32 15.08 25.94
N PHE A 216 -5.46 16.35 25.59
CA PHE A 216 -4.75 17.42 26.30
C PHE A 216 -5.23 17.40 27.74
N HIS A 217 -4.36 16.98 28.65
CA HIS A 217 -4.51 17.30 30.07
C HIS A 217 -4.04 18.76 30.17
N GLY A 218 -5.00 19.65 30.48
CA GLY A 218 -4.80 21.10 30.53
C GLY A 218 -3.85 21.54 31.64
#